data_AF-A0A433VBF4-F1
#
_entry.id   AF-A0A433VBF4-F1
#
_cell.length_a   1.000
_cell.length_b   1.000
_cell.length_c   1.000
_cell.angle_alpha   90.00
_cell.angle_beta   90.00
_cell.angle_gamma   90.00
#
_symmetry.space_group_name_H-M   'P 1'
#
loop_
_entity.id
_entity.type
_entity.pdbx_description
1 polymer ?
#
loop_
_entity_poly.entity_id
_entity_poly.type
_entity_poly.pdbx_seq_one_letter_code
_entity_poly.pdbx_strand_id
1 'polypeptide(L)' 'MLEKFCLRISANESYQKAEIEVEVLTGVKVGHSTQQKLVLEHEFQLPQAEQSISEVSVDGGKVRLRGQPCIRL' A
#
# COMPACT_ATOMS: atom_id res chain seq x y z
N MET A 1 2.19 -14.00 9.41
CA MET A 1 3.34 -13.15 9.83
C MET A 1 3.98 -12.44 8.64
N LEU A 2 4.33 -13.17 7.58
CA LEU A 2 4.95 -12.61 6.37
C LEU A 2 4.08 -11.59 5.63
N GLU A 3 2.79 -11.86 5.44
CA GLU A 3 1.86 -10.93 4.76
C GLU A 3 1.85 -9.53 5.38
N LYS A 4 1.67 -9.43 6.72
CA LYS A 4 1.71 -8.16 7.44
C LYS A 4 3.04 -7.42 7.28
N PHE A 5 4.13 -8.17 7.16
CA PHE A 5 5.45 -7.59 6.93
C PHE A 5 5.56 -7.03 5.51
N CYS A 6 5.12 -7.77 4.48
CA CYS A 6 5.07 -7.29 3.10
C CYS A 6 4.22 -6.02 2.96
N LEU A 7 3.04 -5.98 3.61
CA LEU A 7 2.18 -4.79 3.65
C LEU A 7 2.92 -3.58 4.23
N ARG A 8 3.64 -3.76 5.34
CA ARG A 8 4.38 -2.69 5.99
C ARG A 8 5.53 -2.17 5.15
N ILE A 9 6.33 -3.05 4.55
CA ILE A 9 7.45 -2.62 3.71
C ILE A 9 6.93 -1.90 2.46
N SER A 10 5.87 -2.44 1.83
CA SER A 10 5.22 -1.81 0.67
C SER A 10 4.59 -0.43 0.97
N ALA A 11 4.29 -0.12 2.24
CA ALA A 11 3.82 1.20 2.64
C ALA A 11 4.95 2.24 2.77
N ASN A 12 6.20 1.79 2.97
CA ASN A 12 7.35 2.68 3.17
C ASN A 12 8.19 2.87 1.89
N GLU A 13 8.17 1.90 0.98
CA GLU A 13 9.04 1.86 -0.20
C GLU A 13 8.28 1.42 -1.46
N SER A 14 8.88 1.62 -2.63
CA SER A 14 8.35 1.05 -3.89
C SER A 14 8.33 -0.48 -3.85
N TYR A 15 7.38 -1.12 -4.53
CA TYR A 15 7.28 -2.60 -4.58
C TYR A 15 8.57 -3.32 -5.02
N GLN A 16 9.36 -2.71 -5.91
CA GLN A 16 10.65 -3.26 -6.36
C GLN A 16 11.70 -3.28 -5.24
N LYS A 17 11.74 -2.22 -4.42
CA LYS A 17 12.59 -2.20 -3.23
C LYS A 17 12.06 -3.15 -2.17
N ALA A 18 10.75 -3.20 -1.99
CA ALA A 18 10.12 -4.12 -1.04
C ALA A 18 10.46 -5.58 -1.35
N GLU A 19 10.57 -5.97 -2.62
CA GLU A 19 10.99 -7.32 -3.03
C GLU A 19 12.39 -7.66 -2.50
N ILE A 20 13.35 -6.74 -2.68
CA ILE A 20 14.72 -6.89 -2.20
C ILE A 20 14.75 -6.95 -0.67
N GLU A 21 14.03 -6.04 -0.01
CA GLU A 21 14.07 -5.90 1.44
C GLU A 21 13.43 -7.10 2.17
N VAL A 22 12.35 -7.67 1.60
CA VAL A 22 11.73 -8.89 2.12
C VAL A 22 12.69 -10.07 2.03
N GLU A 23 13.40 -10.24 0.91
CA GLU A 23 14.40 -11.31 0.79
C GLU A 23 15.57 -11.12 1.77
N VAL A 24 16.10 -9.90 1.89
CA VAL A 24 17.23 -9.61 2.79
C VAL A 24 16.88 -9.87 4.25
N LEU A 25 15.67 -9.48 4.69
CA LEU A 25 15.29 -9.55 6.10
C LEU A 25 14.71 -10.90 6.51
N THR A 26 14.20 -11.69 5.57
CA THR A 26 13.48 -12.93 5.87
C THR A 26 14.02 -14.18 5.18
N GLY A 27 14.89 -14.02 4.18
CA GLY A 27 15.33 -15.11 3.28
C GLY A 27 14.25 -15.60 2.32
N VAL A 28 13.06 -15.01 2.33
CA VAL A 28 11.92 -15.40 1.48
C VAL A 28 11.80 -14.46 0.30
N LYS A 29 11.64 -15.02 -0.90
CA LYS A 29 11.38 -14.24 -2.12
C LYS A 29 9.90 -13.94 -2.27
N VAL A 30 9.55 -12.65 -2.32
CA VAL A 30 8.21 -12.17 -2.62
C VAL A 30 8.30 -11.08 -3.68
N GLY A 31 7.95 -11.42 -4.92
CA GLY A 31 8.07 -10.53 -6.07
C GLY A 31 7.22 -9.26 -5.95
N HIS A 32 7.67 -8.17 -6.55
CA HIS A 32 7.01 -6.86 -6.51
C HIS A 32 5.55 -6.89 -6.98
N SER A 33 5.23 -7.66 -8.02
CA SER A 33 3.84 -7.83 -8.50
C SER A 33 2.97 -8.57 -7.48
N THR A 34 3.54 -9.52 -6.75
CA THR A 34 2.85 -10.22 -5.65
C THR A 34 2.60 -9.27 -4.49
N GLN A 35 3.56 -8.41 -4.14
CA GLN A 35 3.36 -7.40 -3.11
C GLN A 35 2.30 -6.36 -3.52
N GLN A 36 2.33 -5.90 -4.76
CA GLN A 36 1.31 -5.01 -5.29
C GLN A 36 -0.09 -5.65 -5.24
N LYS A 37 -0.22 -6.89 -5.69
CA LYS A 37 -1.48 -7.64 -5.61
C LYS A 37 -1.96 -7.75 -4.17
N LEU A 38 -1.05 -8.08 -3.25
CA LEU A 38 -1.34 -8.24 -1.83
C LEU A 38 -1.82 -6.93 -1.20
N VAL A 39 -1.24 -5.78 -1.55
CA VAL A 39 -1.73 -4.46 -1.12
C VAL A 39 -3.11 -4.15 -1.71
N LEU A 40 -3.34 -4.44 -2.98
CA LEU A 40 -4.61 -4.13 -3.65
C LEU A 40 -5.77 -5.00 -3.17
N GLU A 41 -5.51 -6.26 -2.81
CA GLU A 41 -6.52 -7.20 -2.33
C GLU A 41 -6.73 -7.15 -0.81
N HIS A 42 -5.82 -6.52 -0.06
CA HIS A 42 -5.95 -6.40 1.38
C HIS A 42 -7.08 -5.44 1.78
N GLU A 43 -7.99 -5.93 2.63
CA GLU A 43 -9.03 -5.08 3.20
C GLU A 43 -8.48 -4.28 4.37
N PHE A 44 -8.16 -3.01 4.12
CA PHE A 44 -7.79 -2.08 5.18
C PHE A 44 -9.03 -1.62 5.94
N GLN A 45 -9.02 -1.80 7.26
CA GLN A 45 -9.97 -1.10 8.12
C GLN A 45 -9.67 0.39 8.05
N LEU A 46 -10.58 1.15 7.41
CA LEU A 46 -10.48 2.59 7.37
C LEU A 46 -10.75 3.15 8.78
N PRO A 47 -9.98 4.15 9.24
CA PRO A 47 -10.28 4.81 10.49
C PRO A 47 -11.67 5.46 10.40
N GLN A 48 -12.45 5.33 11.47
CA GLN A 48 -13.72 6.04 11.56
C GLN A 48 -13.42 7.53 11.77
N ALA A 49 -14.03 8.39 10.96
CA ALA A 49 -13.92 9.83 11.17
C ALA A 49 -14.63 10.18 12.48
N GLU A 50 -13.89 10.71 13.45
CA GLU A 50 -14.43 11.14 14.74
C GLU A 50 -15.26 12.42 14.62
N GLN A 51 -15.00 13.21 13.59
CA GLN A 51 -15.64 14.49 13.34
C GLN A 51 -15.77 14.78 11.84
N SER A 52 -16.79 15.54 11.46
CA SER A 52 -16.93 16.02 10.09
C SER A 52 -15.92 17.13 9.81
N ILE A 53 -15.32 17.08 8.62
CA ILE A 53 -14.46 18.14 8.10
C ILE A 53 -15.18 18.82 6.94
N SER A 54 -15.18 20.15 6.94
CA SER A 54 -15.81 20.95 5.88
C SER A 54 -14.94 21.06 4.63
N GLU A 55 -13.63 20.87 4.78
CA GLU A 55 -12.64 21.03 3.71
C GLU A 55 -11.55 19.97 3.84
N VAL A 56 -11.06 19.49 2.70
CA VAL A 56 -9.88 18.61 2.62
C VAL A 56 -8.93 19.20 1.59
N SER A 57 -7.63 19.22 1.91
CA SER A 57 -6.58 19.63 0.98
C SER A 57 -5.57 18.50 0.86
N VAL A 58 -5.16 18.21 -0.38
CA VAL A 58 -4.11 17.21 -0.66
C VAL A 58 -2.82 17.99 -0.89
N ASP A 59 -1.97 18.05 0.12
CA ASP A 59 -0.64 18.65 -0.01
C ASP A 59 0.32 17.62 -0.60
N GLY A 60 0.35 17.55 -1.94
CA GLY A 60 0.96 16.41 -2.62
C GLY A 60 1.38 16.69 -4.05
N GLY A 61 1.84 17.90 -4.38
CA GLY A 61 2.40 18.21 -5.71
C GLY A 61 1.57 17.64 -6.89
N LYS A 62 2.23 17.11 -7.93
CA LYS A 62 1.55 16.54 -9.10
C LYS A 62 1.37 15.02 -8.96
N VAL A 63 0.18 14.57 -8.58
CA VAL A 63 -0.19 13.15 -8.58
C VAL A 63 -0.67 12.72 -9.98
N ARG A 64 -0.12 11.62 -10.51
CA ARG A 64 -0.60 10.99 -11.75
C ARG A 64 -1.18 9.62 -11.44
N LEU A 65 -2.50 9.52 -11.46
CA LEU A 65 -3.18 8.24 -11.31
C LEU A 65 -3.13 7.48 -12.64
N ARG A 66 -2.74 6.21 -12.58
CA ARG A 66 -2.79 5.26 -13.71
C ARG A 66 -3.41 3.97 -13.20
N GLY A 67 -4.53 3.56 -13.79
CA GLY A 67 -5.28 2.36 -13.39
C GLY A 67 -6.79 2.60 -13.41
N GLN A 68 -7.57 1.54 -13.26
CA GLN A 68 -9.00 1.67 -13.00
C GLN A 68 -9.20 2.19 -11.57
N PRO A 69 -10.10 3.16 -11.35
CA PRO A 69 -10.44 3.54 -9.99
C PRO A 69 -11.08 2.34 -9.28
N CYS A 70 -10.51 1.94 -8.14
CA CYS A 70 -11.19 1.06 -7.20
C CYS A 70 -12.34 1.85 -6.58
N ILE A 71 -13.50 1.85 -7.24
CA ILE A 71 -14.75 2.35 -6.69
C ILE A 71 -15.33 1.20 -5.85
N ARG A 72 -15.09 1.19 -4.54
CA ARG A 72 -15.90 0.40 -3.61
C ARG A 72 -17.19 1.18 -3.38
N LEU A 73 -18.26 0.78 -4.08
CA LEU A 73 -19.65 1.20 -3.82
C LEU A 73 -20.20 0.44 -2.61
#